data_AF-A0A3D9C986-F1
#
_entry.id   AF-A0A3D9C986-F1
#
_cell.length_a   1.000
_cell.length_b   1.000
_cell.length_c   1.000
_cell.angle_alpha   90.00
_cell.angle_beta   90.00
_cell.angle_gamma   90.00
#
_symmetry.space_group_name_H-M   'P 1'
#
loop_
_entity.id
_entity.type
_entity.pdbx_description
1 polymer ?
#
loop_
_entity_poly.entity_id
_entity_poly.type
_entity_poly.pdbx_seq_one_letter_code
_entity_poly.pdbx_strand_id
1 'polypeptide(L)'
;MKKFIKYDLYIQIFFMITGVLVAIIKGWNGWIFFYFIVGFPQLVSFLVKIFLKVKISPLFLIYGMVILPVWISIVIILILRTSGIDYQITAIPICIVIAAFFYSPFMALLYVFESHNLYKSLK
;
A
#
# COMPACT_ATOMS: atom_id res chain seq x y z
N MET A 1 16.65 -14.70 -2.78
CA MET A 1 15.17 -14.66 -2.81
C MET A 1 14.51 -15.07 -1.50
N LYS A 2 14.69 -16.32 -1.01
CA LYS A 2 14.01 -16.82 0.21
C LYS A 2 14.23 -15.95 1.47
N LYS A 3 15.47 -15.51 1.73
CA LYS A 3 15.78 -14.59 2.86
C LYS A 3 15.04 -13.26 2.73
N PHE A 4 15.08 -12.61 1.56
CA PHE A 4 14.36 -11.36 1.31
C PHE A 4 12.86 -11.50 1.56
N ILE A 5 12.22 -12.53 0.99
CA ILE A 5 10.78 -12.76 1.14
C ILE A 5 10.39 -13.02 2.60
N LYS A 6 11.25 -13.72 3.35
CA LYS A 6 11.07 -13.90 4.80
C LYS A 6 11.09 -12.57 5.55
N TYR A 7 12.13 -11.76 5.36
CA TYR A 7 12.26 -10.47 6.05
C TYR A 7 11.16 -9.50 5.66
N ASP A 8 10.85 -9.43 4.36
CA ASP A 8 9.76 -8.63 3.85
C ASP A 8 8.44 -8.99 4.52
N LEU A 9 8.07 -10.28 4.59
CA LEU A 9 6.85 -10.71 5.27
C LEU A 9 6.76 -10.22 6.72
N TYR A 10 7.84 -10.36 7.51
CA TYR A 10 7.86 -9.87 8.88
C TYR A 10 7.71 -8.35 8.97
N ILE A 11 8.35 -7.62 8.06
CA ILE A 11 8.22 -6.16 7.96
C ILE A 11 6.77 -5.78 7.64
N GLN A 12 6.12 -6.47 6.69
CA GLN A 12 4.73 -6.20 6.34
C GLN A 12 3.78 -6.47 7.51
N ILE A 13 3.98 -7.56 8.25
CA ILE A 13 3.18 -7.87 9.45
C ILE A 13 3.38 -6.79 10.52
N PHE A 14 4.62 -6.37 10.76
CA PHE A 14 4.93 -5.32 11.72
C PHE A 14 4.22 -4.00 11.37
N PHE A 15 4.32 -3.55 10.12
CA PHE A 15 3.61 -2.35 9.67
C PHE A 15 2.10 -2.50 9.74
N MET A 16 1.56 -3.69 9.43
CA MET A 16 0.13 -3.96 9.56
C MET A 16 -0.35 -3.81 11.00
N ILE A 17 0.33 -4.44 11.97
CA ILE A 17 -0.01 -4.35 13.40
C ILE A 17 0.07 -2.90 13.88
N THR A 18 1.16 -2.22 13.58
CA THR A 18 1.35 -0.82 13.99
C THR A 18 0.32 0.12 13.35
N GLY A 19 -0.01 -0.07 12.08
CA GLY A 19 -1.05 0.68 11.38
C GLY A 19 -2.42 0.51 12.03
N VAL A 20 -2.81 -0.72 12.36
CA VAL A 20 -4.09 -1.00 13.05
C VAL A 20 -4.11 -0.37 14.45
N LEU A 21 -3.03 -0.49 15.22
CA LEU A 21 -2.93 0.13 16.55
C LEU A 21 -3.08 1.65 16.48
N VAL A 22 -2.43 2.30 15.52
CA VAL A 22 -2.55 3.74 15.30
C VAL A 22 -3.97 4.13 14.87
N ALA A 23 -4.61 3.33 14.00
CA ALA A 23 -5.99 3.54 13.58
C ALA A 23 -6.96 3.50 14.78
N ILE A 24 -6.77 2.55 15.70
CA ILE A 24 -7.59 2.42 16.92
C ILE A 24 -7.37 3.61 17.86
N ILE A 25 -6.11 3.98 18.13
CA ILE A 25 -5.77 5.03 19.11
C ILE A 25 -6.22 6.42 18.64
N LYS A 26 -6.09 6.72 17.35
CA LYS A 26 -6.38 8.05 16.78
C LYS A 26 -7.75 8.17 16.09
N GLY A 27 -8.56 7.11 16.09
CA GLY A 27 -9.88 7.10 15.44
C GLY A 27 -9.79 7.41 13.94
N TRP A 28 -10.68 8.29 13.44
CA TRP A 28 -10.74 8.67 12.02
C TRP A 28 -9.42 9.20 11.45
N ASN A 29 -8.68 10.02 12.22
CA ASN A 29 -7.36 10.51 11.79
C ASN A 29 -6.32 9.39 11.74
N GLY A 30 -6.49 8.35 12.56
CA GLY A 30 -5.65 7.16 12.57
C GLY A 30 -5.69 6.37 11.26
N TRP A 31 -6.83 6.34 10.59
CA TRP A 31 -6.97 5.70 9.28
C TRP A 31 -6.23 6.43 8.17
N ILE A 32 -6.08 7.76 8.25
CA ILE A 32 -5.21 8.50 7.32
C ILE A 32 -3.75 8.04 7.52
N PHE A 33 -3.30 7.90 8.77
CA PHE A 33 -1.97 7.38 9.07
C PHE A 33 -1.78 5.93 8.62
N PHE A 34 -2.84 5.11 8.60
CA PHE A 34 -2.78 3.74 8.09
C PHE A 34 -2.27 3.69 6.64
N TYR A 35 -2.69 4.61 5.77
CA TYR A 35 -2.17 4.69 4.38
C TYR A 35 -0.66 4.82 4.34
N PHE A 36 -0.10 5.68 5.19
CA PHE A 36 1.33 5.93 5.20
C PHE A 36 2.11 4.84 5.94
N ILE A 37 1.60 4.35 7.07
CA ILE A 37 2.28 3.35 7.88
C ILE A 37 2.26 1.97 7.21
N VAL A 38 1.17 1.61 6.55
CA VAL A 38 0.98 0.27 5.94
C VAL A 38 1.16 0.34 4.43
N GLY A 39 0.46 1.26 3.77
CA GLY A 39 0.45 1.34 2.31
C GLY A 39 1.81 1.68 1.71
N PHE A 40 2.59 2.57 2.34
CA PHE A 40 3.89 2.97 1.77
C PHE A 40 4.90 1.81 1.83
N PRO A 41 5.12 1.12 2.97
CA PRO A 41 5.98 -0.06 3.01
C PRO A 41 5.53 -1.19 2.07
N GLN A 42 4.22 -1.38 1.89
CA GLN A 42 3.71 -2.38 0.96
C GLN A 42 3.95 -1.99 -0.51
N LEU A 43 3.81 -0.72 -0.87
CA LEU A 43 4.17 -0.22 -2.20
C LEU A 43 5.66 -0.44 -2.48
N VAL A 44 6.53 -0.06 -1.54
CA VAL A 44 7.98 -0.24 -1.70
C VAL A 44 8.31 -1.72 -1.90
N SER A 45 7.75 -2.60 -1.07
CA SER A 45 7.91 -4.04 -1.21
C SER A 45 7.40 -4.57 -2.55
N PHE A 46 6.24 -4.08 -2.99
CA PHE A 46 5.66 -4.42 -4.29
C PHE A 46 6.61 -4.09 -5.44
N LEU A 47 7.14 -2.86 -5.46
CA LEU A 47 8.09 -2.41 -6.48
C LEU A 47 9.37 -3.26 -6.46
N VAL A 48 9.95 -3.49 -5.27
CA VAL A 48 11.17 -4.32 -5.15
C VAL A 48 10.94 -5.74 -5.67
N LYS A 49 9.80 -6.36 -5.37
CA LYS A 49 9.45 -7.71 -5.86
C LYS A 49 9.32 -7.77 -7.38
N ILE A 50 8.81 -6.72 -8.03
CA ILE A 50 8.78 -6.60 -9.49
C ILE A 50 10.21 -6.59 -10.05
N PHE A 51 11.09 -5.72 -9.52
CA PHE A 51 12.46 -5.62 -10.00
C PHE A 51 13.26 -6.91 -9.80
N LEU A 52 13.00 -7.63 -8.70
CA LEU A 52 13.63 -8.91 -8.40
C LEU A 52 13.04 -10.11 -9.17
N LYS A 53 12.04 -9.90 -10.05
CA LYS A 53 11.37 -10.95 -10.84
C LYS A 53 10.90 -12.14 -9.98
N VAL A 54 10.40 -11.84 -8.79
CA VAL A 54 9.80 -12.85 -7.89
C VAL A 54 8.62 -13.50 -8.62
N LYS A 55 8.31 -14.78 -8.37
CA LYS A 55 7.09 -15.39 -8.91
C LYS A 55 5.87 -14.64 -8.39
N ILE A 56 5.14 -13.97 -9.28
CA ILE A 56 4.02 -13.10 -8.96
C ILE A 56 2.71 -13.85 -9.16
N SER A 57 1.79 -13.79 -8.19
CA SER A 57 0.43 -14.30 -8.34
C SER A 57 -0.50 -13.27 -9.01
N PRO A 58 -1.61 -13.69 -9.63
CA PRO A 58 -2.61 -12.75 -10.15
C PRO A 58 -3.14 -11.78 -9.07
N LEU A 59 -3.29 -12.25 -7.83
CA LEU A 59 -3.73 -11.44 -6.69
C LEU A 59 -2.72 -10.33 -6.35
N PHE A 60 -1.42 -10.63 -6.43
CA PHE A 60 -0.37 -9.64 -6.22
C PHE A 60 -0.37 -8.57 -7.33
N LEU A 61 -0.68 -8.94 -8.58
CA LEU A 61 -0.84 -7.97 -9.67
C LEU A 61 -2.07 -7.08 -9.46
N ILE A 62 -3.21 -7.66 -9.05
CA ILE A 62 -4.41 -6.89 -8.71
C ILE A 62 -4.10 -5.89 -7.59
N TYR A 63 -3.37 -6.32 -6.56
CA TYR A 63 -2.90 -5.42 -5.52
C TYR A 63 -2.10 -4.24 -6.08
N GLY A 64 -1.12 -4.53 -6.94
CA GLY A 64 -0.30 -3.53 -7.63
C GLY A 64 -1.12 -2.51 -8.41
N MET A 65 -2.05 -2.99 -9.23
CA MET A 65 -2.94 -2.16 -10.05
C MET A 65 -3.82 -1.23 -9.22
N VAL A 66 -4.11 -1.61 -7.98
CA VAL A 66 -4.95 -0.82 -7.08
C VAL A 66 -4.11 0.15 -6.26
N ILE A 67 -2.94 -0.25 -5.75
CA ILE A 67 -2.11 0.61 -4.90
C ILE A 67 -1.37 1.70 -5.69
N LEU A 68 -0.91 1.41 -6.91
CA LEU A 68 -0.14 2.37 -7.70
C LEU A 68 -0.93 3.66 -8.02
N PRO A 69 -2.18 3.60 -8.54
CA PRO A 69 -2.97 4.79 -8.80
C PRO A 69 -3.19 5.65 -7.56
N VAL A 70 -3.31 5.04 -6.37
CA VAL A 70 -3.50 5.78 -5.12
C VAL A 70 -2.28 6.61 -4.79
N TRP A 71 -1.09 6.02 -4.81
CA TRP A 71 0.15 6.75 -4.50
C TRP A 71 0.50 7.79 -5.56
N ILE A 72 0.26 7.48 -6.84
CA ILE A 72 0.40 8.47 -7.92
C ILE A 72 -0.55 9.65 -7.67
N SER A 73 -1.79 9.39 -7.29
CA SER A 73 -2.78 10.44 -6.98
C SER A 73 -2.34 11.30 -5.80
N ILE A 74 -1.81 10.69 -4.72
CA ILE A 74 -1.27 11.43 -3.57
C ILE A 74 -0.13 12.36 -4.01
N VAL A 75 0.81 11.86 -4.82
CA VAL A 75 1.95 12.67 -5.32
C VAL A 75 1.47 13.82 -6.20
N ILE A 76 0.53 13.56 -7.12
CA ILE A 76 -0.06 14.58 -7.99
C ILE A 76 -0.73 15.68 -7.14
N ILE A 77 -1.55 15.31 -6.15
CA ILE A 77 -2.22 16.27 -5.26
C ILE A 77 -1.18 17.13 -4.52
N LEU A 78 -0.12 16.52 -3.99
CA LEU A 78 0.92 17.24 -3.28
C LEU A 78 1.64 18.26 -4.17
N ILE A 79 2.05 17.85 -5.38
CA ILE A 79 2.76 18.72 -6.34
C ILE A 79 1.85 19.87 -6.80
N LEU A 80 0.61 19.57 -7.21
CA LEU A 80 -0.31 20.60 -7.72
C LEU A 80 -0.69 21.62 -6.64
N ARG A 81 -0.88 21.16 -5.40
CA ARG A 81 -1.15 22.05 -4.27
C ARG A 81 0.00 23.01 -3.99
N THR A 82 1.25 22.57 -4.12
CA THR A 82 2.42 23.45 -3.95
C THR A 82 2.62 24.43 -5.10
N SER A 83 2.11 24.10 -6.29
CA SER A 83 2.31 24.91 -7.50
C SER A 83 1.22 25.97 -7.73
N GLY A 84 0.22 26.09 -6.85
CA GLY A 84 -0.87 27.07 -6.97
C GLY A 84 -1.79 26.83 -8.18
N ILE A 85 -1.76 25.63 -8.75
CA ILE A 85 -2.58 25.22 -9.90
C ILE A 85 -4.01 24.94 -9.44
N ASP A 86 -5.00 25.24 -10.29
CA ASP A 86 -6.43 25.13 -10.01
C ASP A 86 -6.82 23.76 -9.42
N TYR A 87 -7.59 23.82 -8.32
CA TYR A 87 -8.08 22.67 -7.58
C TYR A 87 -8.97 21.75 -8.43
N GLN A 88 -9.58 22.24 -9.51
CA GLN A 88 -10.44 21.44 -10.38
C GLN A 88 -9.70 20.23 -11.00
N ILE A 89 -8.39 20.36 -11.25
CA ILE A 89 -7.57 19.27 -11.81
C ILE A 89 -7.32 18.16 -10.78
N THR A 90 -7.47 18.46 -9.48
CA THR A 90 -7.28 17.49 -8.39
C THR A 90 -8.51 16.64 -8.08
N ALA A 91 -9.66 16.92 -8.69
CA ALA A 91 -10.92 16.22 -8.37
C ALA A 91 -10.82 14.69 -8.58
N ILE A 92 -10.28 14.25 -9.71
CA ILE A 92 -10.11 12.81 -10.02
C ILE A 92 -9.11 12.15 -9.04
N PRO A 93 -7.88 12.67 -8.84
CA PRO A 93 -6.96 12.16 -7.83
C PRO A 93 -7.57 12.07 -6.43
N ILE A 94 -8.32 13.09 -6.01
CA ILE A 94 -8.99 13.11 -4.69
C ILE A 94 -10.02 11.96 -4.60
N CYS A 95 -10.84 11.77 -5.63
CA CYS A 95 -11.80 10.66 -5.68
C CYS A 95 -11.11 9.29 -5.56
N ILE A 96 -9.97 9.09 -6.23
CA ILE A 96 -9.19 7.84 -6.13
C ILE A 96 -8.70 7.60 -4.71
N VAL A 97 -8.15 8.63 -4.06
CA VAL A 97 -7.65 8.53 -2.68
C VAL A 97 -8.79 8.29 -1.68
N ILE A 98 -9.95 8.94 -1.86
CA ILE A 98 -11.12 8.71 -1.01
C ILE A 98 -11.68 7.30 -1.22
N ALA A 99 -11.80 6.83 -2.46
CA ALA A 99 -12.25 5.45 -2.72
C ALA A 99 -11.28 4.43 -2.10
N ALA A 100 -9.98 4.72 -2.15
CA ALA A 100 -8.97 3.91 -1.50
C ALA A 100 -9.18 3.78 0.00
N PHE A 101 -9.78 4.78 0.65
CA PHE A 101 -10.16 4.77 2.08
C PHE A 101 -10.86 3.47 2.48
N PHE A 102 -11.74 2.98 1.62
CA PHE A 102 -12.64 1.87 1.93
C PHE A 102 -12.03 0.49 1.67
N TYR A 103 -11.24 0.33 0.61
CA TYR A 103 -10.70 -0.99 0.24
C TYR A 103 -9.28 -1.25 0.77
N SER A 104 -8.51 -0.22 1.15
CA SER A 104 -7.09 -0.41 1.49
C SER A 104 -6.84 -1.37 2.66
N PRO A 105 -7.66 -1.43 3.72
CA PRO A 105 -7.41 -2.36 4.82
C PRO A 105 -7.52 -3.82 4.35
N PHE A 106 -8.49 -4.11 3.50
CA PHE A 106 -8.67 -5.43 2.88
C PHE A 106 -7.50 -5.77 1.95
N MET A 107 -7.09 -4.82 1.12
CA MET A 107 -5.95 -5.02 0.21
C MET A 107 -4.65 -5.22 0.98
N ALA A 108 -4.46 -4.52 2.10
CA ALA A 108 -3.29 -4.69 2.96
C ALA A 108 -3.26 -6.09 3.61
N LEU A 109 -4.39 -6.64 4.04
CA LEU A 109 -4.48 -8.02 4.53
C LEU A 109 -4.15 -9.02 3.41
N LEU A 110 -4.73 -8.82 2.23
CA LEU A 110 -4.50 -9.67 1.07
C LEU A 110 -3.02 -9.69 0.67
N TYR A 111 -2.34 -8.53 0.74
CA TYR A 111 -0.90 -8.44 0.46
C TYR A 111 -0.05 -9.27 1.44
N VAL A 112 -0.36 -9.20 2.73
CA VAL A 112 0.34 -9.97 3.77
C VAL A 112 0.09 -11.47 3.57
N PHE A 113 -1.16 -11.85 3.27
CA PHE A 113 -1.53 -13.23 3.00
C PHE A 113 -0.79 -13.81 1.79
N GLU A 114 -0.75 -13.06 0.68
CA GLU A 114 -0.01 -13.45 -0.52
C GLU A 114 1.49 -13.54 -0.25
N SER A 115 2.05 -12.60 0.50
CA SER A 115 3.48 -12.64 0.89
C SER A 115 3.79 -13.88 1.74
N HIS A 116 2.87 -14.29 2.60
CA HIS A 116 2.98 -15.52 3.39
C HIS A 116 2.88 -16.79 2.52
N ASN A 117 1.95 -16.85 1.57
CA ASN A 117 1.81 -17.98 0.64
C ASN A 117 3.05 -18.13 -0.24
N LEU A 118 3.56 -17.02 -0.75
CA LEU A 118 4.81 -16.98 -1.48
C LEU A 118 5.97 -17.51 -0.64
N TYR A 119 6.11 -17.07 0.62
CA TYR A 119 7.12 -17.60 1.53
C TYR A 119 7.01 -19.12 1.73
N LYS A 120 5.78 -19.63 1.92
CA LYS A 120 5.52 -21.08 2.05
C LYS A 120 5.88 -21.85 0.78
N SER A 121 5.57 -21.33 -0.41
CA SER A 121 5.91 -21.98 -1.69
C SER A 121 7.41 -22.13 -1.94
N LEU A 122 8.23 -21.32 -1.25
CA LEU A 122 9.68 -21.37 -1.30
C LEU A 122 10.28 -22.24 -0.19
N LYS A 123 9.46 -22.76 0.73
CA LYS A 123 9.92 -23.58 1.85
C LYS A 123 10.35 -24.94 1.35
#